data_AF-A0A1U7GFL5-F1
#
_entry.id   AF-A0A1U7GFL5-F1
#
_cell.length_a   1.000
_cell.length_b   1.000
_cell.length_c   1.000
_cell.angle_alpha   90.00
_cell.angle_beta   90.00
_cell.angle_gamma   90.00
#
_symmetry.space_group_name_H-M   'P 1'
#
loop_
_entity.id
_entity.type
_entity.pdbx_description
1 polymer ?
#
loop_
_entity_poly.entity_id
_entity_poly.type
_entity_poly.pdbx_seq_one_letter_code
_entity_poly.pdbx_strand_id
1 'polypeptide(L)'
;PDGEPIDQVANVVAGIRAVVADPTASVGRRLIVSAWNPAEIEAMALPPCHTLFQFNVTEGRLSCQLYQRSADLFLGVPFNIASYALLTCLIARATGLEPGEFVHTFGDAHIYTNHLDQVDEQLTREPLELPAVEILGDVSDLGLVTRDQIRLVGYKCWPALRGEVAV
;
A
#
# COMPACT_ATOMS: atom_id res chain seq x y z
N PRO A 1 22.14 11.26 -10.40
CA PRO A 1 23.55 11.15 -10.88
C PRO A 1 23.71 11.51 -12.36
N ASP A 2 22.76 11.11 -13.21
CA ASP A 2 22.82 11.41 -14.66
C ASP A 2 21.63 12.24 -15.18
N GLY A 3 20.79 12.77 -14.29
CA GLY A 3 19.61 13.58 -14.62
C GLY A 3 18.37 12.81 -15.07
N GLU A 4 18.51 11.51 -15.37
CA GLU A 4 17.41 10.67 -15.84
C GLU A 4 16.44 10.27 -14.70
N PRO A 5 15.12 10.32 -14.94
CA PRO A 5 14.12 9.83 -13.99
C PRO A 5 14.19 8.30 -13.87
N ILE A 6 13.95 7.78 -12.66
CA ILE A 6 13.93 6.34 -12.37
C ILE A 6 12.48 5.90 -12.15
N ASP A 7 11.97 5.05 -13.04
CA ASP A 7 10.69 4.37 -12.83
C ASP A 7 10.87 3.19 -11.86
N GLN A 8 10.76 3.48 -10.56
CA GLN A 8 10.91 2.48 -9.50
C GLN A 8 9.81 1.40 -9.57
N VAL A 9 8.60 1.73 -10.02
CA VAL A 9 7.49 0.78 -10.09
C VAL A 9 7.74 -0.22 -11.21
N ALA A 10 8.10 0.26 -12.41
CA ALA A 10 8.46 -0.62 -13.52
C ALA A 10 9.65 -1.54 -13.17
N ASN A 11 10.67 -1.00 -12.49
CA ASN A 11 11.82 -1.76 -12.03
C ASN A 11 11.44 -2.89 -11.07
N VAL A 12 10.53 -2.62 -10.11
CA VAL A 12 10.04 -3.64 -9.18
C VAL A 12 9.21 -4.70 -9.89
N VAL A 13 8.32 -4.32 -10.82
CA VAL A 13 7.53 -5.29 -11.60
C VAL A 13 8.45 -6.21 -12.42
N ALA A 14 9.47 -5.65 -13.07
CA ALA A 14 10.47 -6.43 -13.80
C ALA A 14 11.25 -7.36 -12.86
N GLY A 15 11.65 -6.86 -11.69
CA GLY A 15 12.33 -7.64 -10.66
C GLY A 15 11.48 -8.81 -10.14
N ILE A 16 10.19 -8.59 -9.91
CA ILE A 16 9.24 -9.65 -9.51
C ILE A 16 9.18 -10.73 -10.58
N ARG A 17 9.01 -10.36 -11.86
CA ARG A 17 8.98 -11.31 -12.99
C ARG A 17 10.27 -12.13 -13.07
N ALA A 18 11.43 -11.52 -12.80
CA ALA A 18 12.70 -12.22 -12.75
C ALA A 18 12.75 -13.25 -11.61
N VAL A 19 12.23 -12.92 -10.44
CA VAL A 19 12.13 -13.87 -9.30
C VAL A 19 11.16 -15.00 -9.58
N VAL A 20 10.06 -14.74 -10.29
CA VAL A 20 9.12 -15.78 -10.72
C VAL A 20 9.80 -16.78 -11.68
N ALA A 21 10.64 -16.27 -12.60
CA ALA A 21 11.39 -17.11 -13.53
C ALA A 21 12.56 -17.86 -12.87
N ASP A 22 13.23 -17.23 -11.90
CA ASP A 22 14.33 -17.79 -11.13
C ASP A 22 14.24 -17.36 -9.65
N PRO A 23 13.76 -18.24 -8.75
CA PRO A 23 13.65 -17.94 -7.32
C PRO A 23 14.99 -17.63 -6.64
N THR A 24 16.13 -17.93 -7.26
CA THR A 24 17.47 -17.61 -6.72
C THR A 24 17.96 -16.22 -7.11
N ALA A 25 17.21 -15.51 -7.98
CA ALA A 25 17.56 -14.19 -8.46
C ALA A 25 17.81 -13.21 -7.30
N SER A 26 19.03 -12.67 -7.24
CA SER A 26 19.45 -11.78 -6.14
C SER A 26 18.60 -10.50 -6.00
N VAL A 27 17.88 -10.11 -7.06
CA VAL A 27 16.96 -8.96 -7.08
C VAL A 27 15.78 -9.15 -6.13
N GLY A 28 15.40 -10.39 -5.79
CA GLY A 28 14.26 -10.65 -4.90
C GLY A 28 14.38 -10.02 -3.50
N ARG A 29 15.60 -9.71 -3.05
CA ARG A 29 15.85 -8.99 -1.79
C ARG A 29 15.96 -7.46 -1.95
N ARG A 30 15.65 -6.93 -3.14
CA ARG A 30 15.87 -5.53 -3.54
C ARG A 30 14.65 -4.94 -4.26
N LEU A 31 13.48 -5.56 -4.13
CA LEU A 31 12.22 -5.12 -4.74
C LEU A 31 11.64 -3.93 -3.95
N ILE A 32 12.26 -2.77 -4.05
CA ILE A 32 11.99 -1.60 -3.20
C ILE A 32 11.54 -0.41 -4.04
N VAL A 33 10.56 0.33 -3.50
CA VAL A 33 10.22 1.68 -3.94
C VAL A 33 10.36 2.64 -2.76
N SER A 34 11.09 3.74 -2.94
CA SER A 34 11.21 4.82 -1.96
C SER A 34 10.61 6.10 -2.49
N ALA A 35 9.66 6.68 -1.75
CA ALA A 35 9.17 8.03 -1.98
C ALA A 35 10.07 9.08 -1.31
N TRP A 36 10.95 8.65 -0.39
CA TRP A 36 11.86 9.55 0.31
C TRP A 36 13.06 9.91 -0.57
N ASN A 37 13.00 11.08 -1.19
CA ASN A 37 14.11 11.68 -1.94
C ASN A 37 14.72 12.83 -1.12
N PRO A 38 15.89 12.64 -0.46
CA PRO A 38 16.51 13.68 0.34
C PRO A 38 16.83 14.98 -0.41
N ALA A 39 17.04 14.92 -1.73
CA ALA A 39 17.36 16.08 -2.55
C ALA A 39 16.12 16.94 -2.87
N GLU A 40 14.92 16.36 -2.79
CA GLU A 40 13.66 17.02 -3.18
C GLU A 40 12.71 17.23 -2.00
N ILE A 41 13.04 16.71 -0.82
CA ILE A 41 12.15 16.66 0.34
C ILE A 41 11.63 18.04 0.76
N GLU A 42 12.49 19.06 0.71
CA GLU A 42 12.18 20.45 1.06
C GLU A 42 11.28 21.15 0.01
N ALA A 43 11.23 20.63 -1.21
CA ALA A 43 10.40 21.16 -2.29
C ALA A 43 9.00 20.52 -2.34
N MET A 44 8.76 19.47 -1.55
CA MET A 44 7.45 18.80 -1.47
C MET A 44 6.49 19.60 -0.58
N ALA A 45 5.20 19.62 -0.94
CA ALA A 45 4.18 20.28 -0.12
C ALA A 45 4.13 19.70 1.32
N LEU A 46 4.28 18.37 1.43
CA LEU A 46 4.52 17.66 2.68
C LEU A 46 5.45 16.48 2.38
N PRO A 47 6.46 16.20 3.23
CA PRO A 47 7.28 15.00 3.09
C PRO A 47 6.41 13.73 3.15
N PRO A 48 6.70 12.68 2.37
CA PRO A 48 5.84 11.51 2.25
C PRO A 48 5.71 10.78 3.58
N CYS A 49 4.47 10.61 4.06
CA CYS A 49 4.18 9.82 5.26
C CYS A 49 4.47 8.32 5.01
N HIS A 50 4.09 7.81 3.84
CA HIS A 50 4.38 6.46 3.36
C HIS A 50 5.72 6.47 2.62
N THR A 51 6.77 6.06 3.32
CA THR A 51 8.16 6.44 3.00
C THR A 51 8.82 5.46 2.04
N LEU A 52 8.72 4.17 2.33
CA LEU A 52 9.37 3.10 1.59
C LEU A 52 8.53 1.83 1.68
N PHE A 53 8.45 1.08 0.59
CA PHE A 53 7.83 -0.24 0.61
C PHE A 53 8.65 -1.27 -0.17
N GLN A 54 8.61 -2.50 0.31
CA GLN A 54 9.36 -3.63 -0.22
C GLN A 54 8.44 -4.80 -0.53
N PHE A 55 8.62 -5.44 -1.68
CA PHE A 55 7.93 -6.67 -2.02
C PHE A 55 8.78 -7.91 -1.74
N ASN A 56 8.10 -9.02 -1.49
CA ASN A 56 8.68 -10.34 -1.36
C ASN A 56 7.82 -11.36 -2.11
N VAL A 57 8.47 -12.31 -2.80
CA VAL A 57 7.79 -13.43 -3.47
C VAL A 57 8.14 -14.71 -2.74
N THR A 58 7.13 -15.44 -2.28
CA THR A 58 7.32 -16.72 -1.58
C THR A 58 6.16 -17.62 -1.92
N GLU A 59 6.45 -18.86 -2.34
CA GLU A 59 5.42 -19.88 -2.64
C GLU A 59 4.31 -19.40 -3.60
N GLY A 60 4.69 -18.65 -4.65
CA GLY A 60 3.73 -18.13 -5.63
C GLY A 60 2.86 -16.97 -5.12
N ARG A 61 3.19 -16.41 -3.95
CA ARG A 61 2.49 -15.26 -3.36
C ARG A 61 3.37 -14.02 -3.31
N LEU A 62 2.77 -12.86 -3.55
CA LEU A 62 3.39 -11.55 -3.43
C LEU A 62 2.97 -10.86 -2.13
N SER A 63 3.92 -10.66 -1.23
CA SER A 63 3.74 -9.87 0.00
C SER A 63 4.36 -8.48 -0.17
N CYS A 64 3.84 -7.51 0.58
CA CYS A 64 4.33 -6.13 0.59
C CYS A 64 4.52 -5.65 2.03
N GLN A 65 5.68 -5.09 2.35
CA GLN A 65 5.93 -4.39 3.60
C GLN A 65 6.01 -2.89 3.34
N LEU A 66 5.24 -2.09 4.08
CA LEU A 66 5.31 -0.63 4.07
C LEU A 66 5.97 -0.13 5.36
N TYR A 67 6.93 0.78 5.23
CA TYR A 67 7.37 1.66 6.32
C TYR A 67 6.72 3.04 6.17
N GLN A 68 5.87 3.40 7.14
CA GLN A 68 5.20 4.68 7.24
C GLN A 68 5.76 5.48 8.42
N ARG A 69 6.54 6.54 8.13
CA ARG A 69 7.24 7.32 9.17
C ARG A 69 6.32 8.06 10.14
N SER A 70 5.09 8.38 9.70
CA SER A 70 4.12 9.19 10.44
C SER A 70 2.71 8.70 10.08
N ALA A 71 1.94 8.31 11.10
CA ALA A 71 0.70 7.57 10.96
C ALA A 71 -0.39 8.12 11.89
N ASP A 72 -1.28 8.91 11.31
CA ASP A 72 -2.58 9.22 11.89
C ASP A 72 -3.43 7.94 11.90
N LEU A 73 -3.58 7.34 13.08
CA LEU A 73 -4.25 6.05 13.27
C LEU A 73 -5.76 6.11 12.98
N PHE A 74 -6.40 7.27 13.11
CA PHE A 74 -7.85 7.40 12.95
C PHE A 74 -8.24 7.74 11.51
N LEU A 75 -7.68 8.79 10.92
CA LEU A 75 -8.03 9.19 9.56
C LEU A 75 -7.13 8.54 8.51
N GLY A 76 -5.81 8.54 8.71
CA GLY A 76 -4.84 8.18 7.67
C GLY A 76 -4.71 6.68 7.44
N VAL A 77 -4.41 5.93 8.51
CA VAL A 77 -4.06 4.51 8.45
C VAL A 77 -5.10 3.63 7.76
N PRO A 78 -6.43 3.81 7.97
CA PRO A 78 -7.43 3.02 7.23
C PRO A 78 -7.29 3.14 5.71
N PHE A 79 -7.02 4.35 5.18
CA PHE A 79 -6.76 4.54 3.75
C PHE A 79 -5.41 3.98 3.32
N ASN A 80 -4.38 4.10 4.16
CA ASN A 80 -3.06 3.56 3.84
C ASN A 80 -3.08 2.03 3.72
N ILE A 81 -3.76 1.33 4.64
CA ILE A 81 -3.95 -0.12 4.57
C ILE A 81 -4.67 -0.50 3.28
N ALA A 82 -5.80 0.13 2.97
CA ALA A 82 -6.57 -0.17 1.77
C ALA A 82 -5.78 0.09 0.48
N SER A 83 -5.03 1.19 0.43
CA SER A 83 -4.21 1.59 -0.73
C SER A 83 -3.11 0.57 -1.02
N TYR A 84 -2.35 0.17 -0.01
CA TYR A 84 -1.22 -0.75 -0.20
C TYR A 84 -1.65 -2.21 -0.35
N ALA A 85 -2.76 -2.61 0.28
CA ALA A 85 -3.39 -3.91 0.01
C ALA A 85 -3.84 -4.00 -1.45
N LEU A 86 -4.53 -2.97 -1.98
CA LEU A 86 -4.95 -2.93 -3.38
C LEU A 86 -3.76 -2.93 -4.34
N LEU A 87 -2.73 -2.13 -4.07
CA LEU A 87 -1.49 -2.13 -4.87
C LEU A 87 -0.86 -3.52 -4.92
N THR A 88 -0.81 -4.23 -3.79
CA THR A 88 -0.28 -5.60 -3.71
C THR A 88 -1.12 -6.55 -4.55
N CYS A 89 -2.45 -6.47 -4.48
CA CYS A 89 -3.35 -7.28 -5.32
C CYS A 89 -3.15 -7.02 -6.83
N LEU A 90 -3.01 -5.75 -7.22
CA LEU A 90 -2.79 -5.36 -8.61
C LEU A 90 -1.47 -5.89 -9.15
N ILE A 91 -0.36 -5.69 -8.42
CA ILE A 91 0.96 -6.15 -8.84
C ILE A 91 1.02 -7.69 -8.85
N ALA A 92 0.43 -8.36 -7.86
CA ALA A 92 0.35 -9.82 -7.84
C ALA A 92 -0.31 -10.33 -9.12
N ARG A 93 -1.49 -9.80 -9.47
CA ARG A 93 -2.21 -10.18 -10.69
C ARG A 93 -1.43 -9.84 -11.96
N ALA A 94 -0.80 -8.66 -12.05
CA ALA A 94 0.00 -8.23 -13.20
C ALA A 94 1.28 -9.08 -13.42
N THR A 95 1.66 -9.87 -12.41
CA THR A 95 2.85 -10.74 -12.41
C THR A 95 2.51 -12.22 -12.31
N GLY A 96 1.21 -12.59 -12.35
CA GLY A 96 0.76 -13.98 -12.30
C GLY A 96 0.92 -14.64 -10.93
N LEU A 97 0.93 -13.84 -9.86
CA LEU A 97 1.04 -14.28 -8.46
C LEU A 97 -0.29 -14.10 -7.73
N GLU A 98 -0.43 -14.84 -6.63
CA GLU A 98 -1.52 -14.63 -5.67
C GLU A 98 -1.14 -13.55 -4.65
N PRO A 99 -2.09 -12.77 -4.10
CA PRO A 99 -1.80 -11.89 -2.98
C PRO A 99 -1.32 -12.68 -1.75
N GLY A 100 -0.25 -12.18 -1.13
CA GLY A 100 0.30 -12.64 0.13
C GLY A 100 -0.11 -11.72 1.29
N GLU A 101 0.85 -11.37 2.13
CA GLU A 101 0.64 -10.53 3.30
C GLU A 101 0.94 -9.06 3.01
N PHE A 102 0.16 -8.16 3.61
CA PHE A 102 0.53 -6.76 3.75
C PHE A 102 1.03 -6.51 5.18
N VAL A 103 2.30 -6.14 5.31
CA VAL A 103 2.96 -5.87 6.59
C VAL A 103 3.13 -4.35 6.75
N HIS A 104 2.40 -3.76 7.68
CA HIS A 104 2.42 -2.30 7.91
C HIS A 104 3.30 -1.97 9.11
N THR A 105 4.44 -1.32 8.85
CA THR A 105 5.38 -0.85 9.88
C THR A 105 5.23 0.65 10.07
N PHE A 106 5.12 1.08 11.32
CA PHE A 106 4.98 2.50 11.68
C PHE A 106 6.25 3.05 12.32
N GLY A 107 6.55 4.32 12.03
CA GLY A 107 7.45 5.17 12.81
C GLY A 107 6.70 5.80 13.96
N ASP A 108 6.36 7.08 13.83
CA ASP A 108 5.45 7.76 14.75
C ASP A 108 4.00 7.37 14.44
N ALA A 109 3.37 6.63 15.33
CA ALA A 109 1.94 6.30 15.27
C ALA A 109 1.19 7.07 16.35
N HIS A 110 0.20 7.87 15.95
CA HIS A 110 -0.47 8.81 16.84
C HIS A 110 -1.97 8.89 16.57
N ILE A 111 -2.68 9.42 17.57
CA ILE A 111 -4.09 9.81 17.50
C ILE A 111 -4.13 11.30 17.84
N TYR A 112 -4.76 12.11 16.99
CA TYR A 112 -4.95 13.51 17.30
C TYR A 112 -5.95 13.68 18.45
N THR A 113 -5.71 14.67 19.31
CA THR A 113 -6.55 14.88 20.51
C THR A 113 -7.99 15.25 20.16
N ASN A 114 -8.25 15.85 19.00
CA ASN A 114 -9.59 16.13 18.49
C ASN A 114 -10.28 14.90 17.85
N HIS A 115 -9.65 13.72 17.87
CA HIS A 115 -10.23 12.46 17.38
C HIS A 115 -10.52 11.44 18.50
N LEU A 116 -10.27 11.77 19.77
CA LEU A 116 -10.38 10.81 20.88
C LEU A 116 -11.81 10.27 21.03
N ASP A 117 -12.82 11.13 20.96
CA ASP A 117 -14.24 10.72 21.07
C ASP A 117 -14.63 9.75 19.94
N GLN A 118 -14.13 9.97 18.72
CA GLN A 118 -14.38 9.08 17.59
C GLN A 118 -13.66 7.74 17.75
N VAL A 119 -12.42 7.75 18.25
CA VAL A 119 -11.68 6.51 18.52
C VAL A 119 -12.37 5.69 19.60
N ASP A 120 -12.81 6.32 20.70
CA ASP A 120 -13.50 5.64 21.79
C ASP A 120 -14.81 5.00 21.28
N GLU A 121 -15.61 5.71 20.50
CA GLU A 121 -16.81 5.17 19.85
C GLU A 121 -16.48 4.07 18.82
N GLN A 122 -15.35 4.15 18.10
CA GLN A 122 -14.95 3.09 17.18
C GLN A 122 -14.58 1.80 17.93
N LEU A 123 -13.94 1.92 19.09
CA LEU A 123 -13.51 0.80 19.93
C LEU A 123 -14.68 0.05 20.59
N THR A 124 -15.87 0.64 20.67
CA THR A 124 -17.07 -0.06 21.15
C THR A 124 -17.74 -0.94 20.09
N ARG A 125 -17.29 -0.88 18.83
CA ARG A 125 -17.92 -1.57 17.70
C ARG A 125 -17.22 -2.89 17.40
N GLU A 126 -17.99 -3.96 17.24
CA GLU A 126 -17.43 -5.25 16.82
C GLU A 126 -17.02 -5.22 15.33
N PRO A 127 -15.81 -5.69 14.97
CA PRO A 127 -15.42 -5.83 13.57
C PRO A 127 -16.41 -6.71 12.79
N LEU A 128 -16.80 -6.25 11.60
CA LEU A 128 -17.64 -7.01 10.68
C LEU A 128 -16.77 -7.89 9.75
N GLU A 129 -17.42 -8.78 9.00
CA GLU A 129 -16.75 -9.59 7.97
C GLU A 129 -15.97 -8.71 6.98
N LEU A 130 -14.74 -9.12 6.67
CA LEU A 130 -13.91 -8.43 5.69
C LEU A 130 -14.52 -8.53 4.28
N PRO A 131 -14.45 -7.45 3.48
CA PRO A 131 -14.80 -7.51 2.07
C PRO A 131 -13.76 -8.30 1.27
N ALA A 132 -14.11 -8.67 0.04
CA ALA A 132 -13.18 -9.16 -0.96
C ALA A 132 -12.90 -8.10 -2.03
N VAL A 133 -11.65 -8.04 -2.51
CA VAL A 133 -11.27 -7.23 -3.68
C VAL A 133 -11.39 -8.11 -4.92
N GLU A 134 -12.24 -7.71 -5.86
CA GLU A 134 -12.36 -8.31 -7.19
C GLU A 134 -11.71 -7.37 -8.21
N ILE A 135 -10.80 -7.92 -9.01
CA ILE A 135 -10.16 -7.23 -10.14
C ILE A 135 -10.66 -7.87 -11.44
N LEU A 136 -11.14 -7.05 -12.37
CA LEU A 136 -11.73 -7.48 -13.63
C LEU A 136 -10.82 -7.16 -14.82
N GLY A 137 -10.90 -8.00 -15.84
CA GLY A 137 -10.14 -7.81 -17.08
C GLY A 137 -8.63 -8.04 -16.90
N ASP A 138 -7.89 -7.55 -17.89
CA ASP A 138 -6.43 -7.58 -17.92
C ASP A 138 -5.84 -6.41 -17.11
N VAL A 139 -4.77 -6.70 -16.38
CA VAL A 139 -3.97 -5.73 -15.61
C VAL A 139 -2.48 -5.89 -15.89
N SER A 140 -2.11 -6.51 -17.02
CA SER A 140 -0.73 -6.71 -17.44
C SER A 140 0.06 -5.40 -17.55
N ASP A 141 -0.63 -4.31 -17.86
CA ASP A 141 -0.15 -2.93 -17.77
C ASP A 141 -0.87 -2.17 -16.64
N LEU A 142 -0.14 -1.93 -15.55
CA LEU A 142 -0.65 -1.22 -14.37
C LEU A 142 -1.04 0.23 -14.69
N GLY A 143 -0.45 0.86 -15.71
CA GLY A 143 -0.74 2.23 -16.12
C GLY A 143 -2.09 2.39 -16.84
N LEU A 144 -2.68 1.29 -17.30
CA LEU A 144 -3.98 1.25 -17.98
C LEU A 144 -5.12 0.79 -17.09
N VAL A 145 -4.84 0.40 -15.84
CA VAL A 145 -5.86 -0.05 -14.90
C VAL A 145 -6.80 1.10 -14.55
N THR A 146 -8.09 0.87 -14.75
CA THR A 146 -9.14 1.84 -14.46
C THR A 146 -9.92 1.48 -13.19
N ARG A 147 -10.55 2.48 -12.57
CA ARG A 147 -11.41 2.30 -11.39
C ARG A 147 -12.48 1.23 -11.62
N ASP A 148 -13.08 1.19 -12.80
CA ASP A 148 -14.21 0.29 -13.09
C ASP A 148 -13.82 -1.20 -13.09
N GLN A 149 -12.51 -1.48 -13.17
CA GLN A 149 -11.97 -2.83 -13.04
C GLN A 149 -11.87 -3.30 -11.58
N ILE A 150 -12.00 -2.41 -10.59
CA ILE A 150 -11.79 -2.74 -9.18
C ILE A 150 -13.13 -2.67 -8.44
N ARG A 151 -13.49 -3.77 -7.78
CA ARG A 151 -14.72 -3.87 -7.00
C ARG A 151 -14.42 -4.36 -5.59
N LEU A 152 -15.10 -3.75 -4.62
CA LEU A 152 -15.10 -4.20 -3.23
C LEU A 152 -16.42 -4.95 -2.99
N VAL A 153 -16.35 -6.27 -2.89
CA VAL A 153 -17.51 -7.16 -2.81
C VAL A 153 -17.76 -7.52 -1.35
N GLY A 154 -19.03 -7.49 -0.94
CA GLY A 154 -19.44 -7.87 0.42
C GLY A 154 -19.06 -6.86 1.50
N TYR A 155 -18.73 -5.61 1.15
CA TYR A 155 -18.38 -4.59 2.14
C TYR A 155 -19.57 -4.23 3.03
N LYS A 156 -19.40 -4.50 4.32
CA LYS A 156 -20.30 -4.09 5.40
C LYS A 156 -19.50 -3.18 6.33
N CYS A 157 -20.07 -2.07 6.75
CA CYS A 157 -19.43 -1.16 7.69
C CYS A 157 -20.44 -0.58 8.68
N TRP A 158 -19.92 -0.16 9.84
CA TRP A 158 -20.65 0.69 10.77
C TRP A 158 -20.85 2.09 10.19
N PRO A 159 -21.82 2.88 10.72
CA PRO A 159 -22.01 4.27 10.32
C PRO A 159 -20.72 5.09 10.41
N ALA A 160 -20.50 5.97 9.43
CA ALA A 160 -19.29 6.78 9.34
C ALA A 160 -19.07 7.64 10.60
N LEU A 161 -17.83 7.67 11.08
CA LEU A 161 -17.35 8.61 12.09
C LEU A 161 -16.61 9.75 11.38
N ARG A 162 -16.99 10.99 11.67
CA ARG A 162 -16.38 12.18 11.06
C ARG A 162 -15.30 12.74 11.98
N GLY A 163 -14.11 12.94 11.46
CA GLY A 163 -13.01 13.67 12.11
C GLY A 163 -12.53 14.82 11.23
N GLU A 164 -12.05 15.89 11.86
CA GLU A 164 -11.44 17.02 11.17
C GLU A 164 -9.97 16.75 10.91
N VAL A 165 -9.48 17.03 9.70
CA VAL A 165 -8.05 16.85 9.38
C VAL A 165 -7.24 17.86 10.19
N ALA A 166 -6.19 17.39 10.88
CA ALA A 166 -5.23 18.27 11.51
C ALA A 166 -4.37 18.94 10.42
N VAL A 167 -4.27 20.27 10.46
CA VAL A 167 -3.43 21.09 9.57
C VAL A 167 -2.14 21.45 10.28
#